data_AF-G4Z094-F1
#
_entry.id   AF-G4Z094-F1
#
_cell.length_a   1.000
_cell.length_b   1.000
_cell.length_c   1.000
_cell.angle_alpha   90.00
_cell.angle_beta   90.00
_cell.angle_gamma   90.00
#
_symmetry.space_group_name_H-M   'P 1'
#
loop_
_entity.id
_entity.type
_entity.pdbx_description
1 polymer ?
#
loop_
_entity_poly.entity_id
_entity_poly.type
_entity_poly.pdbx_seq_one_letter_code
_entity_poly.pdbx_strand_id
1 'polypeptide(L)'
;MHLPPRHPLFETALFQDPELLGNLSSCVQCGYAGPKTQLKATGLPPHVSILGQMRALQDNTLSTIEKIEESRREIVKDIIHELEERAIGAGTQDIEQDPDDKRTALPTFFWAGRFRRVPPDFVFPECSAAHLWVLWRCGNVEKRLPPLRLLEGADMPNRNSQKRLSDARYLMNKIETYAADRNLLRAGQTVSEAISVYSACAPSIEVSRSTTRARKRRRGQLSWVTVVRLHRVADKHRRQESQ
;
A
#
# COMPACT_ATOMS: atom_id res chain seq x y z
N MET A 1 -45.64 -34.48 9.01
CA MET A 1 -45.88 -35.32 7.82
C MET A 1 -47.07 -36.21 8.13
N HIS A 2 -48.12 -36.21 7.30
CA HIS A 2 -49.23 -37.16 7.41
C HIS A 2 -48.95 -38.31 6.44
N LEU A 3 -48.68 -39.51 6.96
CA LEU A 3 -48.55 -40.70 6.14
C LEU A 3 -49.95 -41.18 5.71
N PRO A 4 -50.12 -41.70 4.48
CA PRO A 4 -51.39 -42.23 4.03
C PRO A 4 -51.81 -43.45 4.88
N PRO A 5 -53.12 -43.68 5.12
CA PRO A 5 -53.60 -44.73 6.03
C PRO A 5 -53.16 -46.17 5.68
N ARG A 6 -52.76 -46.41 4.42
CA ARG A 6 -52.31 -47.73 3.92
C ARG A 6 -50.80 -47.80 3.75
N HIS A 7 -50.03 -47.01 4.51
CA HIS A 7 -48.58 -47.00 4.40
C HIS A 7 -47.99 -48.29 5.01
N PRO A 8 -47.03 -48.98 4.34
CA PRO A 8 -46.44 -50.25 4.83
C PRO A 8 -45.81 -50.17 6.23
N LEU A 9 -45.45 -48.96 6.70
CA LEU A 9 -44.99 -48.75 8.07
C LEU A 9 -46.01 -49.22 9.11
N PHE A 10 -47.31 -49.04 8.85
CA PHE A 10 -48.38 -49.48 9.75
C PHE A 10 -48.56 -51.01 9.76
N GLU A 11 -47.95 -51.73 8.82
CA GLU A 11 -47.94 -53.20 8.78
C GLU A 11 -46.74 -53.81 9.53
N THR A 12 -45.84 -52.99 10.08
CA THR A 12 -44.72 -53.48 10.88
C THR A 12 -45.18 -53.90 12.28
N ALA A 13 -44.48 -54.85 12.90
CA ALA A 13 -44.81 -55.40 14.22
C ALA A 13 -45.01 -54.31 15.31
N LEU A 14 -44.27 -53.19 15.20
CA LEU A 14 -44.38 -52.05 16.10
C LEU A 14 -45.78 -51.40 16.11
N PHE A 15 -46.43 -51.32 14.94
CA PHE A 15 -47.75 -50.68 14.79
C PHE A 15 -48.91 -51.69 14.81
N GLN A 16 -48.61 -52.99 14.79
CA GLN A 16 -49.60 -54.06 14.91
C GLN A 16 -49.85 -54.49 16.36
N ASP A 17 -48.90 -54.25 17.27
CA ASP A 17 -49.02 -54.58 18.70
C ASP A 17 -49.53 -53.37 19.52
N PRO A 18 -50.79 -53.40 19.99
CA PRO A 18 -51.38 -52.28 20.73
C PRO A 18 -50.75 -52.05 22.11
N GLU A 19 -50.27 -53.11 22.77
CA GLU A 19 -49.68 -53.01 24.10
C GLU A 19 -48.28 -52.40 24.02
N LEU A 20 -47.47 -52.85 23.05
CA LEU A 20 -46.14 -52.29 22.79
C LEU A 20 -46.23 -50.81 22.40
N LEU A 21 -47.19 -50.45 21.53
CA LEU A 21 -47.41 -49.07 21.11
C LEU A 21 -47.86 -48.18 22.29
N GLY A 22 -48.74 -48.70 23.15
CA GLY A 22 -49.16 -48.03 24.38
C GLY A 22 -47.99 -47.76 25.32
N ASN A 23 -47.13 -48.76 25.55
CA ASN A 23 -45.96 -48.63 26.39
C ASN A 23 -44.96 -47.60 25.85
N LEU A 24 -44.68 -47.65 24.54
CA LEU A 24 -43.75 -46.72 23.87
C LEU A 24 -44.30 -45.29 23.80
N SER A 25 -45.62 -45.11 23.77
CA SER A 25 -46.24 -43.77 23.76
C SER A 25 -45.83 -42.94 24.97
N SER A 26 -45.63 -43.57 26.13
CA SER A 26 -45.15 -42.92 27.35
C SER A 26 -43.68 -42.45 27.25
N CYS A 27 -42.91 -43.08 26.37
CA CYS A 27 -41.50 -42.74 26.13
C CYS A 27 -41.31 -41.66 25.05
N VAL A 28 -42.34 -41.32 24.28
CA VAL A 28 -42.25 -40.35 23.16
C VAL A 28 -42.90 -39.04 23.56
N GLN A 29 -42.10 -38.03 23.90
CA GLN A 29 -42.58 -36.65 24.06
C GLN A 29 -42.55 -35.93 22.71
N CYS A 30 -43.71 -35.81 22.07
CA CYS A 30 -43.88 -34.98 20.87
C CYS A 30 -44.02 -33.50 21.26
N GLY A 31 -43.00 -32.69 21.00
CA GLY A 31 -43.09 -31.24 21.12
C GLY A 31 -43.94 -30.65 19.98
N TYR A 32 -45.18 -30.28 20.27
CA TYR A 32 -46.04 -29.54 19.34
C TYR A 32 -45.83 -28.04 19.53
N ALA A 33 -45.76 -27.30 18.41
CA ALA A 33 -45.73 -25.85 18.45
C ALA A 33 -47.07 -25.33 19.00
N GLY A 34 -47.02 -24.59 20.12
CA GLY A 34 -48.19 -23.99 20.76
C GLY A 34 -48.03 -22.48 20.92
N PRO A 35 -49.03 -21.77 21.46
CA PRO A 35 -49.00 -20.31 21.60
C PRO A 35 -47.81 -19.78 22.44
N LYS A 36 -47.19 -20.64 23.25
CA LYS A 36 -46.07 -20.32 24.16
C LYS A 36 -44.74 -20.95 23.74
N THR A 37 -44.70 -21.77 22.69
CA THR A 37 -43.51 -22.56 22.30
C THR A 37 -43.37 -22.62 20.78
N GLN A 38 -42.33 -21.98 20.23
CA GLN A 38 -42.03 -22.01 18.79
C GLN A 38 -41.16 -23.20 18.35
N LEU A 39 -40.79 -24.10 19.27
CA LEU A 39 -39.94 -25.23 18.96
C LEU A 39 -40.72 -26.30 18.19
N LYS A 40 -40.60 -26.27 16.86
CA LYS A 40 -41.05 -27.35 15.97
C LYS A 40 -39.96 -28.40 15.92
N ALA A 41 -40.25 -29.64 16.31
CA ALA A 41 -39.34 -30.76 16.07
C ALA A 41 -39.21 -31.00 14.56
N THR A 42 -38.18 -30.41 13.95
CA THR A 42 -37.95 -30.48 12.50
C THR A 42 -37.22 -31.75 12.07
N GLY A 43 -36.66 -32.52 13.02
CA GLY A 43 -35.77 -33.63 12.74
C GLY A 43 -34.44 -33.21 12.10
N LEU A 44 -34.22 -31.91 11.91
CA LEU A 44 -32.99 -31.36 11.36
C LEU A 44 -32.05 -31.01 12.51
N PRO A 45 -30.83 -31.56 12.52
CA PRO A 45 -29.82 -31.16 13.48
C PRO A 45 -29.58 -29.64 13.45
N PRO A 46 -29.33 -28.99 14.60
CA PRO A 46 -29.22 -27.52 14.68
C PRO A 46 -28.15 -26.94 13.75
N HIS A 47 -27.07 -27.69 13.48
CA HIS A 47 -26.01 -27.25 12.57
C HIS A 47 -26.50 -26.97 11.14
N VAL A 48 -27.54 -27.67 10.66
CA VAL A 48 -28.10 -27.46 9.31
C VAL A 48 -28.78 -26.09 9.22
N SER A 49 -29.52 -25.70 10.26
CA SER A 49 -30.17 -24.38 10.33
C SER A 49 -29.13 -23.25 10.41
N ILE A 50 -28.07 -23.45 11.21
CA ILE A 50 -26.96 -22.50 11.35
C ILE A 50 -26.24 -22.31 10.01
N LEU A 51 -25.94 -23.40 9.29
CA LEU A 51 -25.31 -23.32 7.96
C LEU A 51 -26.20 -22.57 6.94
N GLY A 52 -27.52 -22.78 7.01
CA GLY A 52 -28.48 -22.02 6.19
C GLY A 52 -28.45 -20.52 6.50
N GLN A 53 -28.40 -20.15 7.78
CA GLN A 53 -28.28 -18.75 8.20
C GLN A 53 -26.94 -18.14 7.79
N MET A 54 -25.83 -18.88 7.91
CA MET A 54 -24.50 -18.43 7.47
C MET A 54 -24.46 -18.15 5.98
N ARG A 55 -25.07 -19.03 5.16
CA ARG A 55 -25.21 -18.81 3.72
C ARG A 55 -26.03 -17.55 3.42
N ALA A 56 -27.19 -17.39 4.07
CA ALA A 56 -28.01 -16.20 3.87
C ALA A 56 -27.28 -14.91 4.28
N LEU A 57 -26.51 -14.93 5.37
CA LEU A 57 -25.66 -13.80 5.76
C LEU A 57 -24.57 -13.51 4.73
N GLN A 58 -23.91 -14.54 4.19
CA GLN A 58 -22.90 -14.42 3.14
C GLN A 58 -23.50 -13.79 1.87
N ASP A 59 -24.65 -14.26 1.41
CA ASP A 59 -25.34 -13.76 0.22
C ASP A 59 -25.77 -12.29 0.40
N ASN A 60 -26.32 -11.96 1.57
CA ASN A 60 -26.67 -10.58 1.93
C ASN A 60 -25.44 -9.67 1.93
N THR A 61 -24.31 -10.15 2.47
CA THR A 61 -23.05 -9.39 2.52
C THR A 61 -22.53 -9.09 1.10
N LEU A 62 -22.52 -10.10 0.22
CA LEU A 62 -22.11 -9.92 -1.18
C LEU A 62 -23.01 -8.92 -1.91
N SER A 63 -24.34 -9.05 -1.76
CA SER A 63 -25.29 -8.11 -2.35
C SER A 63 -25.09 -6.67 -1.85
N THR A 64 -24.77 -6.47 -0.57
CA THR A 64 -24.48 -5.13 -0.05
C THR A 64 -23.18 -4.54 -0.64
N ILE A 65 -22.16 -5.37 -0.86
CA ILE A 65 -20.90 -4.93 -1.49
C ILE A 65 -21.17 -4.48 -2.93
N GLU A 66 -21.92 -5.27 -3.71
CA GLU A 66 -22.30 -4.91 -5.08
C GLU A 66 -23.04 -3.57 -5.14
N LYS A 67 -23.98 -3.34 -4.23
CA LYS A 67 -24.70 -2.05 -4.13
C LYS A 67 -23.78 -0.89 -3.78
N ILE A 68 -22.81 -1.10 -2.88
CA ILE A 68 -21.81 -0.07 -2.54
C ILE A 68 -20.94 0.25 -3.76
N GLU A 69 -20.54 -0.75 -4.53
CA GLU A 69 -19.74 -0.54 -5.73
C GLU A 69 -20.50 0.18 -6.84
N GLU A 70 -21.80 -0.09 -7.00
CA GLU A 70 -22.67 0.64 -7.93
C GLU A 70 -22.79 2.11 -7.52
N SER A 71 -23.13 2.39 -6.27
CA SER A 71 -23.19 3.76 -5.75
C SER A 71 -21.84 4.48 -5.90
N ARG A 72 -20.72 3.79 -5.69
CA ARG A 72 -19.38 4.36 -5.90
C ARG A 72 -19.16 4.77 -7.36
N ARG A 73 -19.60 3.94 -8.33
CA ARG A 73 -19.47 4.26 -9.76
C ARG A 73 -20.25 5.51 -10.13
N GLU A 74 -21.50 5.61 -9.68
CA GLU A 74 -22.33 6.79 -9.96
C GLU A 74 -21.75 8.05 -9.30
N ILE A 75 -21.33 7.99 -8.03
CA ILE A 75 -20.70 9.15 -7.37
C ILE A 75 -19.45 9.64 -8.11
N VAL A 76 -18.58 8.72 -8.55
CA VAL A 76 -17.36 9.09 -9.30
C VAL A 76 -17.72 9.73 -10.64
N LYS A 77 -18.72 9.20 -11.33
CA LYS A 77 -19.22 9.76 -12.60
C LYS A 77 -19.79 11.17 -12.41
N ASP A 78 -20.58 11.39 -11.37
CA ASP A 78 -21.14 12.71 -11.05
C ASP A 78 -20.04 13.73 -10.74
N ILE A 79 -19.00 13.34 -9.99
CA ILE A 79 -17.84 14.20 -9.70
C ILE A 79 -17.11 14.56 -10.99
N ILE A 80 -16.86 13.60 -11.89
CA ILE A 80 -16.18 13.87 -13.17
C ILE A 80 -17.00 14.86 -13.99
N HIS A 81 -18.31 14.65 -14.10
CA HIS A 81 -19.21 15.54 -14.84
C HIS A 81 -19.19 16.97 -14.28
N GLU A 82 -19.30 17.14 -12.96
CA GLU A 82 -19.25 18.47 -12.31
C GLU A 82 -17.90 19.17 -12.56
N LEU A 83 -16.80 18.41 -12.55
CA LEU A 83 -15.46 18.95 -12.81
C LEU A 83 -15.28 19.37 -14.28
N GLU A 84 -15.82 18.61 -15.23
CA GLU A 84 -15.80 18.95 -16.66
C GLU A 84 -16.63 20.22 -16.94
N GLU A 85 -17.84 20.33 -16.38
CA GLU A 85 -18.67 21.53 -16.51
C GLU A 85 -17.97 22.79 -15.97
N ARG A 86 -17.27 22.66 -14.83
CA ARG A 86 -16.50 23.76 -14.24
C ARG A 86 -15.25 24.12 -15.04
N ALA A 87 -14.60 23.16 -15.69
CA ALA A 87 -13.44 23.42 -16.54
C ALA A 87 -13.80 24.25 -17.78
N ILE A 88 -14.99 24.00 -18.37
CA ILE A 88 -15.51 24.78 -19.50
C ILE A 88 -15.82 26.23 -19.09
N GLY A 89 -16.38 26.44 -17.88
CA GLY A 89 -16.67 27.78 -17.37
C GLY A 89 -15.45 28.60 -16.94
N ALA A 90 -14.31 27.95 -16.67
CA ALA A 90 -13.09 28.60 -16.16
C ALA A 90 -12.11 29.05 -17.25
N GLY A 91 -12.39 28.81 -18.54
CA GLY A 91 -11.51 29.25 -19.63
C GLY A 91 -10.10 28.66 -19.58
N THR A 92 -9.94 27.45 -19.02
CA THR A 92 -8.67 26.73 -19.06
C THR A 92 -8.47 26.14 -20.45
N GLN A 93 -7.51 26.69 -21.19
CA GLN A 93 -7.01 26.12 -22.44
C GLN A 93 -6.66 24.64 -22.26
N ASP A 94 -7.04 23.84 -23.26
CA ASP A 94 -6.64 22.45 -23.42
C ASP A 94 -5.10 22.37 -23.39
N ILE A 95 -4.56 21.95 -22.25
CA ILE A 95 -3.26 21.30 -22.25
C ILE A 95 -3.54 19.93 -22.84
N GLU A 96 -3.16 19.71 -24.10
CA GLU A 96 -3.17 18.40 -24.75
C GLU A 96 -2.54 17.38 -23.79
N GLN A 97 -3.39 16.58 -23.15
CA GLN A 97 -2.97 15.50 -22.27
C GLN A 97 -2.71 14.28 -23.14
N ASP A 98 -1.42 14.00 -23.32
CA ASP A 98 -0.93 12.68 -23.70
C ASP A 98 -1.51 11.65 -22.71
N PRO A 99 -2.27 10.62 -23.17
CA PRO A 99 -3.03 9.71 -22.31
C PRO A 99 -2.18 8.79 -21.39
N ASP A 100 -0.86 8.99 -21.31
CA ASP A 100 0.05 8.22 -20.44
C ASP A 100 0.66 9.01 -19.26
N ASP A 101 0.34 10.29 -19.05
CA ASP A 101 0.78 11.02 -17.84
C ASP A 101 -0.08 10.65 -16.62
N LYS A 102 0.09 9.41 -16.16
CA LYS A 102 -0.21 9.00 -14.78
C LYS A 102 0.69 9.81 -13.86
N ARG A 103 0.36 11.08 -13.62
CA ARG A 103 0.83 11.83 -12.45
C ARG A 103 0.35 11.07 -11.23
N THR A 104 1.20 10.14 -10.81
CA THR A 104 0.94 9.24 -9.71
C THR A 104 0.73 10.13 -8.50
N ALA A 105 -0.51 10.19 -7.99
CA ALA A 105 -0.83 10.97 -6.80
C ALA A 105 0.23 10.64 -5.74
N LEU A 106 1.03 11.65 -5.36
CA LEU A 106 2.20 11.40 -4.52
C LEU A 106 1.72 10.78 -3.21
N PRO A 107 2.28 9.61 -2.81
CA PRO A 107 1.85 8.94 -1.60
C PRO A 107 2.00 9.87 -0.40
N THR A 108 0.91 10.05 0.32
CA THR A 108 0.83 10.99 1.44
C THR A 108 0.47 10.21 2.70
N PHE A 109 1.36 10.27 3.70
CA PHE A 109 1.22 9.66 5.01
C PHE A 109 0.75 10.71 6.00
N PHE A 110 -0.16 10.35 6.92
CA PHE A 110 -0.64 11.27 7.95
C PHE A 110 -0.02 10.94 9.30
N TRP A 111 0.85 11.82 9.81
CA TRP A 111 1.43 11.69 11.15
C TRP A 111 1.94 13.04 11.68
N ALA A 112 1.98 13.18 13.01
CA ALA A 112 2.26 14.45 13.69
C ALA A 112 1.33 15.60 13.22
N GLY A 113 0.03 15.28 13.03
CA GLY A 113 -1.02 16.23 12.69
C GLY A 113 -0.94 16.85 11.30
N ARG A 114 -0.10 16.32 10.39
CA ARG A 114 0.07 16.83 9.03
C ARG A 114 0.25 15.70 8.03
N PHE A 115 -0.09 15.99 6.78
CA PHE A 115 0.21 15.17 5.62
C PHE A 115 1.69 15.31 5.23
N ARG A 116 2.37 14.19 5.02
CA ARG A 116 3.82 14.09 4.80
C ARG A 116 4.15 13.07 3.75
N ARG A 117 5.30 13.20 3.11
CA ARG A 117 5.70 12.38 1.93
C ARG A 117 6.39 11.06 2.28
N VAL A 118 6.67 10.82 3.55
CA VAL A 118 7.31 9.59 4.03
C VAL A 118 6.58 9.00 5.24
N PRO A 119 6.70 7.69 5.50
CA PRO A 119 6.20 7.05 6.73
C PRO A 119 6.83 7.62 8.02
N PRO A 120 6.16 7.47 9.19
CA PRO A 120 6.68 7.96 10.47
C PRO A 120 7.96 7.25 10.94
N ASP A 121 8.22 6.04 10.46
CA ASP A 121 9.40 5.23 10.73
C ASP A 121 10.48 5.34 9.63
N PHE A 122 10.37 6.34 8.75
CA PHE A 122 11.30 6.52 7.64
C PHE A 122 12.75 6.72 8.09
N VAL A 123 13.63 5.89 7.52
CA VAL A 123 15.09 5.96 7.68
C VAL A 123 15.74 5.95 6.29
N PHE A 124 16.77 6.77 6.12
CA PHE A 124 17.57 6.76 4.89
C PHE A 124 18.29 5.42 4.71
N PRO A 125 18.26 4.82 3.50
CA PRO A 125 18.90 3.54 3.27
C PRO A 125 20.42 3.62 3.38
N GLU A 126 21.01 2.62 4.01
CA GLU A 126 22.44 2.39 4.04
C GLU A 126 22.88 1.80 2.69
N CYS A 127 23.17 2.68 1.73
CA CYS A 127 23.46 2.29 0.35
C CYS A 127 24.64 3.08 -0.24
N SER A 128 25.04 2.73 -1.47
CA SER A 128 26.05 3.47 -2.22
C SER A 128 25.51 4.81 -2.73
N ALA A 129 26.41 5.73 -3.12
CA ALA A 129 26.02 6.99 -3.74
C ALA A 129 25.23 6.79 -5.05
N ALA A 130 25.54 5.73 -5.81
CA ALA A 130 24.82 5.37 -7.03
C ALA A 130 23.36 4.99 -6.74
N HIS A 131 23.14 4.13 -5.75
CA HIS A 131 21.78 3.73 -5.39
C HIS A 131 20.97 4.89 -4.81
N LEU A 132 21.61 5.73 -3.98
CA LEU A 132 20.94 6.94 -3.47
C LEU A 132 20.58 7.91 -4.62
N TRP A 133 21.39 8.02 -5.67
CA TRP A 133 21.06 8.83 -6.86
C TRP A 133 19.81 8.33 -7.58
N VAL A 134 19.67 7.01 -7.74
CA VAL A 134 18.45 6.42 -8.32
C VAL A 134 17.23 6.78 -7.46
N LEU A 135 17.32 6.63 -6.13
CA LEU A 135 16.24 7.04 -5.23
C LEU A 135 15.97 8.56 -5.27
N TRP A 136 17.02 9.37 -5.46
CA TRP A 136 16.93 10.82 -5.56
C TRP A 136 16.09 11.27 -6.77
N ARG A 137 16.29 10.61 -7.91
CA ARG A 137 15.65 10.94 -9.20
C ARG A 137 14.30 10.25 -9.39
N CYS A 138 14.21 8.97 -9.03
CA CYS A 138 13.09 8.10 -9.38
C CYS A 138 12.22 7.69 -8.17
N GLY A 139 12.69 7.87 -6.93
CA GLY A 139 11.99 7.41 -5.73
C GLY A 139 12.03 5.89 -5.57
N ASN A 140 11.07 5.34 -4.82
CA ASN A 140 10.90 3.91 -4.62
C ASN A 140 9.41 3.55 -4.64
N VAL A 141 8.99 2.85 -5.69
CA VAL A 141 7.58 2.48 -5.91
C VAL A 141 7.08 1.49 -4.85
N GLU A 142 7.88 0.47 -4.52
CA GLU A 142 7.51 -0.56 -3.54
C GLU A 142 7.25 0.04 -2.16
N LYS A 143 8.11 0.97 -1.73
CA LYS A 143 7.97 1.68 -0.45
C LYS A 143 7.07 2.90 -0.52
N ARG A 144 6.46 3.15 -1.69
CA ARG A 144 5.63 4.35 -1.96
C ARG A 144 6.35 5.64 -1.55
N LEU A 145 7.64 5.73 -1.86
CA LEU A 145 8.45 6.93 -1.60
C LEU A 145 8.61 7.72 -2.90
N PRO A 146 8.34 9.03 -2.88
CA PRO A 146 8.62 9.87 -4.03
C PRO A 146 10.13 10.04 -4.25
N PRO A 147 10.56 10.57 -5.40
CA PRO A 147 11.94 11.02 -5.58
C PRO A 147 12.41 11.84 -4.38
N LEU A 148 13.54 11.43 -3.77
CA LEU A 148 13.97 12.01 -2.49
C LEU A 148 14.26 13.52 -2.58
N ARG A 149 14.52 14.03 -3.80
CA ARG A 149 14.67 15.47 -4.08
C ARG A 149 13.43 16.30 -3.76
N LEU A 150 12.25 15.68 -3.75
CA LEU A 150 10.97 16.30 -3.43
C LEU A 150 10.68 16.34 -1.94
N LEU A 151 11.48 15.68 -1.10
CA LEU A 151 11.25 15.66 0.34
C LEU A 151 11.70 16.98 0.98
N GLU A 152 10.97 17.43 1.98
CA GLU A 152 11.30 18.59 2.80
C GLU A 152 11.82 18.19 4.18
N GLY A 153 12.46 19.14 4.89
CA GLY A 153 12.88 18.90 6.27
C GLY A 153 11.69 18.63 7.19
N ALA A 154 10.54 19.24 6.89
CA ALA A 154 9.30 18.96 7.59
C ALA A 154 8.91 17.50 7.48
N ASP A 155 9.06 16.85 6.32
CA ASP A 155 8.68 15.44 6.10
C ASP A 155 9.46 14.46 6.99
N MET A 156 10.56 14.85 7.61
CA MET A 156 11.44 13.92 8.32
C MET A 156 10.95 13.62 9.74
N PRO A 157 10.93 12.34 10.18
CA PRO A 157 10.46 11.94 11.51
C PRO A 157 11.20 12.57 12.69
N ASN A 158 12.49 12.86 12.50
CA ASN A 158 13.35 13.39 13.56
C ASN A 158 14.48 14.26 13.00
N ARG A 159 15.14 15.00 13.90
CA ARG A 159 16.24 15.92 13.56
C ARG A 159 17.45 15.22 12.93
N ASN A 160 17.68 13.93 13.21
CA ASN A 160 18.77 13.18 12.59
C ASN A 160 18.45 12.88 11.12
N SER A 161 17.23 12.46 10.79
CA SER A 161 16.77 12.27 9.41
C SER A 161 16.77 13.60 8.63
N GLN A 162 16.45 14.73 9.29
CA GLN A 162 16.62 16.07 8.69
C GLN A 162 18.07 16.36 8.31
N LYS A 163 19.03 16.10 9.21
CA LYS A 163 20.46 16.25 8.91
C LYS A 163 20.89 15.32 7.77
N ARG A 164 20.38 14.09 7.73
CA ARG A 164 20.64 13.13 6.63
C ARG A 164 20.11 13.63 5.29
N LEU A 165 18.92 14.22 5.25
CA LEU A 165 18.38 14.84 4.04
C LEU A 165 19.28 16.00 3.57
N SER A 166 19.79 16.81 4.49
CA SER A 166 20.76 17.87 4.16
C SER A 166 22.09 17.31 3.62
N ASP A 167 22.59 16.20 4.16
CA ASP A 167 23.76 15.50 3.63
C ASP A 167 23.51 14.93 2.23
N ALA A 168 22.33 14.33 2.01
CA ALA A 168 21.93 13.83 0.70
C ALA A 168 21.85 14.97 -0.33
N ARG A 169 21.20 16.08 0.00
CA ARG A 169 21.17 17.29 -0.85
C ARG A 169 22.56 17.79 -1.20
N TYR A 170 23.46 17.89 -0.22
CA TYR A 170 24.83 18.33 -0.46
C TYR A 170 25.53 17.48 -1.53
N LEU A 171 25.43 16.15 -1.43
CA LEU A 171 26.07 15.25 -2.40
C LEU A 171 25.35 15.25 -3.75
N MET A 172 24.02 15.14 -3.74
CA MET A 172 23.23 14.99 -4.95
C MET A 172 23.20 16.28 -5.77
N ASN A 173 23.24 17.44 -5.14
CA ASN A 173 23.36 18.71 -5.85
C ASN A 173 24.67 18.80 -6.66
N LYS A 174 25.79 18.22 -6.18
CA LYS A 174 27.04 18.18 -6.98
C LYS A 174 26.88 17.34 -8.24
N ILE A 175 26.11 16.25 -8.16
CA ILE A 175 25.81 15.40 -9.31
C ILE A 175 24.85 16.14 -10.26
N GLU A 176 23.80 16.77 -9.71
CA GLU A 176 22.84 17.55 -10.50
C GLU A 176 23.49 18.70 -11.24
N THR A 177 24.36 19.49 -10.60
CA THR A 177 25.07 20.58 -11.28
C THR A 177 25.94 20.04 -12.41
N TYR A 178 26.72 19.00 -12.15
CA TYR A 178 27.62 18.41 -13.15
C TYR A 178 26.86 17.79 -14.34
N ALA A 179 25.68 17.22 -14.07
CA ALA A 179 24.79 16.66 -15.07
C ALA A 179 24.05 17.75 -15.87
N ALA A 180 23.63 18.83 -15.20
CA ALA A 180 22.99 19.98 -15.83
C ALA A 180 23.95 20.67 -16.81
N ASP A 181 25.21 20.86 -16.43
CA ASP A 181 26.25 21.44 -17.30
C ASP A 181 26.47 20.63 -18.60
N ARG A 182 26.10 19.35 -18.59
CA ARG A 182 26.21 18.43 -19.74
C ARG A 182 24.87 18.14 -20.41
N ASN A 183 23.80 18.82 -19.99
CA ASN A 183 22.43 18.61 -20.46
C ASN A 183 21.96 17.14 -20.38
N LEU A 184 22.40 16.43 -19.34
CA LEU A 184 22.08 15.00 -19.12
C LEU A 184 20.77 14.80 -18.34
N LEU A 185 20.18 15.87 -17.80
CA LEU A 185 18.98 15.81 -16.97
C LEU A 185 17.71 15.95 -17.82
N ARG A 186 16.77 15.02 -17.65
CA ARG A 186 15.42 15.08 -18.24
C ARG A 186 14.35 15.07 -17.15
N ALA A 187 13.16 15.60 -17.47
CA ALA A 187 11.97 15.39 -16.67
C ALA A 187 11.55 13.91 -16.78
N GLY A 188 11.27 13.26 -15.65
CA GLY A 188 10.78 11.86 -15.64
C GLY A 188 11.79 10.79 -16.07
N GLN A 189 13.03 10.82 -15.55
CA GLN A 189 14.03 9.78 -15.88
C GLN A 189 13.64 8.39 -15.34
N THR A 190 13.84 7.39 -16.19
CA THR A 190 13.77 5.97 -15.78
C THR A 190 14.95 5.59 -14.90
N VAL A 191 14.86 4.47 -14.18
CA VAL A 191 15.95 3.95 -13.33
C VAL A 191 17.22 3.70 -14.15
N SER A 192 17.09 3.14 -15.35
CA SER A 192 18.22 2.85 -16.25
C SER A 192 18.93 4.13 -16.70
N GLU A 193 18.15 5.16 -17.08
CA GLU A 193 18.69 6.46 -17.43
C GLU A 193 19.39 7.12 -16.24
N ALA A 194 18.81 7.05 -15.03
CA ALA A 194 19.42 7.60 -13.83
C ALA A 194 20.78 6.94 -13.53
N ILE A 195 20.92 5.63 -13.74
CA ILE A 195 22.19 4.90 -13.62
C ILE A 195 23.20 5.39 -14.67
N SER A 196 22.77 5.57 -15.92
CA SER A 196 23.62 6.09 -17.00
C SER A 196 24.16 7.50 -16.67
N VAL A 197 23.29 8.40 -16.21
CA VAL A 197 23.67 9.74 -15.77
C VAL A 197 24.65 9.69 -14.62
N TYR A 198 24.44 8.81 -13.63
CA TYR A 198 25.36 8.66 -12.51
C TYR A 198 26.75 8.23 -12.99
N SER A 199 26.84 7.23 -13.87
CA SER A 199 28.10 6.75 -14.44
C SER A 199 28.87 7.86 -15.16
N ALA A 200 28.17 8.70 -15.93
CA ALA A 200 28.75 9.87 -16.59
C ALA A 200 29.20 10.96 -15.60
N CYS A 201 28.52 11.08 -14.45
CA CYS A 201 28.78 12.09 -13.43
C CYS A 201 29.68 11.59 -12.28
N ALA A 202 30.14 10.34 -12.30
CA ALA A 202 31.00 9.77 -11.27
C ALA A 202 32.25 10.61 -10.94
N PRO A 203 32.89 11.34 -11.89
CA PRO A 203 34.01 12.23 -11.58
C PRO A 203 33.66 13.38 -10.62
N SER A 204 32.42 13.87 -10.59
CA SER A 204 32.02 15.04 -9.77
C SER A 204 32.04 14.76 -8.27
N ILE A 205 31.93 13.49 -7.90
CA ILE A 205 31.94 13.00 -6.52
C ILE A 205 33.15 12.14 -6.22
N GLU A 206 34.21 12.23 -7.03
CA GLU A 206 35.39 11.38 -6.86
C GLU A 206 36.03 11.55 -5.48
N VAL A 207 36.37 10.41 -4.87
CA VAL A 207 37.00 10.34 -3.54
C VAL A 207 38.42 9.80 -3.70
N SER A 208 39.36 10.30 -2.89
CA SER A 208 40.75 9.85 -2.89
C SER A 208 40.87 8.32 -2.75
N ARG A 209 41.76 7.73 -3.55
CA ARG A 209 41.99 6.28 -3.63
C ARG A 209 42.61 5.68 -2.36
N SER A 210 43.20 6.51 -1.52
CA SER A 210 43.88 6.11 -0.29
C SER A 210 43.26 6.77 0.94
N THR A 211 43.33 6.08 2.08
CA THR A 211 43.01 6.68 3.38
C THR A 211 44.19 7.51 3.89
N THR A 212 43.97 8.29 4.96
CA THR A 212 45.05 8.99 5.68
C THR A 212 46.14 8.04 6.21
N ARG A 213 45.85 6.74 6.32
CA ARG A 213 46.80 5.68 6.70
C ARG A 213 47.29 4.85 5.50
N ALA A 214 47.31 5.45 4.30
CA ALA A 214 47.78 4.83 3.06
C ALA A 214 47.06 3.53 2.61
N ARG A 215 45.90 3.17 3.19
CA ARG A 215 45.14 1.97 2.78
C ARG A 215 44.32 2.24 1.52
N LYS A 216 44.32 1.29 0.57
CA LYS A 216 43.52 1.36 -0.67
C LYS A 216 42.02 1.33 -0.35
N ARG A 217 41.25 2.24 -0.95
CA ARG A 217 39.81 2.39 -0.76
C ARG A 217 39.02 1.80 -1.94
N ARG A 218 38.04 0.94 -1.66
CA ARG A 218 37.10 0.41 -2.67
C ARG A 218 35.97 1.41 -2.90
N ARG A 219 36.21 2.40 -3.78
CA ARG A 219 35.37 3.60 -3.92
C ARG A 219 33.90 3.32 -4.25
N GLY A 220 33.62 2.32 -5.09
CA GLY A 220 32.25 1.94 -5.44
C GLY A 220 31.46 1.25 -4.31
N GLN A 221 32.14 0.80 -3.24
CA GLN A 221 31.53 0.15 -2.08
C GLN A 221 31.33 1.08 -0.88
N LEU A 222 31.68 2.37 -1.03
CA LEU A 222 31.48 3.33 0.04
C LEU A 222 30.00 3.67 0.18
N SER A 223 29.52 3.73 1.42
CA SER A 223 28.22 4.31 1.69
C SER A 223 28.21 5.79 1.31
N TRP A 224 27.06 6.27 0.81
CA TRP A 224 26.90 7.67 0.42
C TRP A 224 27.24 8.63 1.58
N VAL A 225 26.94 8.24 2.82
CA VAL A 225 27.30 8.97 4.05
C VAL A 225 28.82 9.15 4.17
N THR A 226 29.58 8.10 3.88
CA THR A 226 31.05 8.15 3.91
C THR A 226 31.57 9.10 2.84
N VAL A 227 30.97 9.08 1.65
CA VAL A 227 31.31 9.99 0.55
C VAL A 227 31.08 11.45 0.96
N VAL A 228 29.92 11.77 1.54
CA VAL A 228 29.62 13.12 2.06
C VAL A 228 30.66 13.56 3.08
N ARG A 229 30.97 12.71 4.07
CA ARG A 229 31.95 13.04 5.12
C ARG A 229 33.32 13.37 4.53
N LEU A 230 33.79 12.56 3.58
CA LEU A 230 35.10 12.77 2.94
C LEU A 230 35.13 14.06 2.11
N HIS A 231 34.06 14.36 1.38
CA HIS A 231 33.92 15.61 0.63
C HIS A 231 33.90 16.84 1.55
N ARG A 232 33.15 16.79 2.67
CA ARG A 232 33.12 17.88 3.65
C ARG A 232 34.48 18.12 4.31
N VAL A 233 35.22 17.06 4.61
CA VAL A 233 36.59 17.17 5.16
C VAL A 233 37.51 17.83 4.12
N ALA A 234 37.46 17.37 2.86
CA ALA A 234 38.26 17.96 1.79
C ALA A 234 37.91 19.44 1.53
N ASP A 235 36.61 19.79 1.52
CA ASP A 235 36.15 21.19 1.41
C ASP A 235 36.67 22.06 2.56
N LYS A 236 36.70 21.52 3.78
CA LYS A 236 37.23 22.24 4.95
C LYS A 236 38.73 22.52 4.79
N HIS A 237 39.52 21.54 4.37
CA HIS A 237 40.96 21.72 4.13
C HIS A 237 41.23 22.76 3.03
N ARG A 238 40.52 22.69 1.90
CA ARG A 238 40.67 23.69 0.81
C ARG A 238 40.41 25.12 1.26
N ARG A 239 39.42 25.33 2.14
CA ARG A 239 39.10 26.66 2.69
C ARG A 239 40.18 27.18 3.63
N GLN A 240 40.85 26.29 4.37
CA GLN A 240 41.95 26.65 5.27
C GLN A 240 43.25 26.95 4.53
N GLU A 241 43.46 26.33 3.36
CA GLU A 241 44.63 26.59 2.49
C GLU A 241 44.48 27.87 1.65
N SER A 242 43.27 28.42 1.54
CA SER A 242 42.98 29.66 0.77
C SER A 242 42.90 30.92 1.65
N GLN A 243 43.16 30.79 2.95
CA GLN A 243 43.27 31.89 3.94
C GLN A 243 44.73 32.03 4.36
#